data_AF-A0A7C4C6Z0-F1
#
_entry.id   AF-A0A7C4C6Z0-F1
#
_cell.length_a   1.000
_cell.length_b   1.000
_cell.length_c   1.000
_cell.angle_alpha   90.00
_cell.angle_beta   90.00
_cell.angle_gamma   90.00
#
_symmetry.space_group_name_H-M   'P 1'
#
loop_
_entity.id
_entity.type
_entity.pdbx_description
1 polymer ?
#
loop_
_entity_poly.entity_id
_entity_poly.type
_entity_poly.pdbx_seq_one_letter_code
_entity_poly.pdbx_strand_id
1 'polypeptide(L)'
;SNNPKQYMKTVQIVVENSSLPIILCSYNPEIIEAGLSILTQEYKPLIYAATKDNWREMAELAKNFNAALAVSGQGNIDTLVSIVKTLTEDLGIVDVALDPGCPKDVSGLFHMIKAFTQLRYKAINEGYKYSSYPLIGTPISVWSYPEQDLTQKVWWETIIAAILITRYADLIIMHSTEGWSLLPLVIWRFQLYTDPRKPVAVEPGIRAIGNPDENSPVFVTSNYALTYSIVSNDIQKSGINAWLIVIDTEGLAVDVSVAAKKFVGEKIVELIKKNNFEEKVKHKILIIPGKASRISGDLEEISGWKVLVGPMDSSEIAAFIKKMWTPEKIREIMES
;
A
#
# COMPACT_ATOMS: atom_id res chain seq x y z
N SER A 1 -3.87 -31.43 10.85
CA SER A 1 -3.63 -32.61 11.71
C SER A 1 -4.90 -33.16 12.34
N ASN A 2 -5.99 -32.37 12.49
CA ASN A 2 -7.20 -32.75 13.23
C ASN A 2 -6.90 -33.34 14.63
N ASN A 3 -5.78 -32.90 15.23
CA ASN A 3 -5.33 -33.36 16.53
C ASN A 3 -5.23 -32.14 17.47
N PRO A 4 -6.09 -32.06 18.52
CA PRO A 4 -6.13 -30.91 19.41
C PRO A 4 -4.80 -30.63 20.11
N LYS A 5 -4.09 -31.66 20.56
CA LYS A 5 -2.79 -31.51 21.26
C LYS A 5 -1.73 -30.96 20.32
N GLN A 6 -1.70 -31.44 19.09
CA GLN A 6 -0.75 -30.94 18.09
C GLN A 6 -1.07 -29.48 17.73
N TYR A 7 -2.35 -29.15 17.55
CA TYR A 7 -2.77 -27.79 17.24
C TYR A 7 -2.41 -26.81 18.36
N MET A 8 -2.73 -27.14 19.61
CA MET A 8 -2.36 -26.37 20.79
C MET A 8 -0.85 -26.10 20.86
N LYS A 9 -0.02 -27.13 20.63
CA LYS A 9 1.44 -26.97 20.57
C LYS A 9 1.88 -26.03 19.45
N THR A 10 1.22 -26.09 18.29
CA THR A 10 1.50 -25.17 17.18
C THR A 10 1.13 -23.72 17.54
N VAL A 11 -0.03 -23.49 18.15
CA VAL A 11 -0.43 -22.14 18.58
C VAL A 11 0.56 -21.61 19.61
N GLN A 12 1.00 -22.44 20.56
CA GLN A 12 2.01 -22.05 21.55
C GLN A 12 3.31 -21.56 20.88
N ILE A 13 3.82 -22.34 19.91
CA ILE A 13 5.03 -21.94 19.16
C ILE A 13 4.82 -20.59 18.46
N VAL A 14 3.66 -20.35 17.86
CA VAL A 14 3.39 -19.07 17.17
C VAL A 14 3.37 -17.90 18.15
N VAL A 15 2.70 -18.05 19.29
CA VAL A 15 2.59 -17.01 20.33
C VAL A 15 3.95 -16.69 20.94
N GLU A 16 4.80 -17.69 21.17
CA GLU A 16 6.15 -17.49 21.72
C GLU A 16 7.10 -16.78 20.74
N ASN A 17 6.78 -16.75 19.45
CA ASN A 17 7.67 -16.25 18.39
C ASN A 17 7.08 -15.08 17.57
N SER A 18 5.88 -14.60 17.89
CA SER A 18 5.21 -13.53 17.14
C SER A 18 4.32 -12.67 18.04
N SER A 19 4.39 -11.35 17.83
CA SER A 19 3.50 -10.36 18.44
C SER A 19 2.30 -10.01 17.55
N LEU A 20 2.18 -10.61 16.37
CA LEU A 20 1.07 -10.33 15.45
C LEU A 20 -0.26 -10.94 15.96
N PRO A 21 -1.41 -10.33 15.62
CA PRO A 21 -2.72 -10.92 15.87
C PRO A 21 -2.85 -12.32 15.23
N ILE A 22 -3.59 -13.20 15.90
CA ILE A 22 -3.76 -14.60 15.49
C ILE A 22 -5.18 -14.88 14.97
N ILE A 23 -5.24 -15.68 13.92
CA ILE A 23 -6.47 -16.31 13.42
C ILE A 23 -6.36 -17.82 13.67
N LEU A 24 -7.29 -18.40 14.40
CA LEU A 24 -7.37 -19.84 14.64
C LEU A 24 -8.26 -20.48 13.58
N CYS A 25 -7.66 -21.16 12.61
CA CYS A 25 -8.37 -21.77 11.48
C CYS A 25 -8.65 -23.27 11.70
N SER A 26 -9.92 -23.63 11.91
CA SER A 26 -10.47 -24.99 11.91
C SER A 26 -12.01 -24.95 11.92
N TYR A 27 -12.66 -25.89 11.21
CA TYR A 27 -14.10 -26.11 11.35
C TYR A 27 -14.46 -27.06 12.50
N ASN A 28 -13.48 -27.70 13.15
CA ASN A 28 -13.72 -28.53 14.32
C ASN A 28 -13.61 -27.66 15.60
N PRO A 29 -14.71 -27.51 16.40
CA PRO A 29 -14.70 -26.75 17.64
C PRO A 29 -13.66 -27.23 18.67
N GLU A 30 -13.44 -28.55 18.80
CA GLU A 30 -12.46 -29.10 19.76
C GLU A 30 -11.03 -28.64 19.43
N ILE A 31 -10.71 -28.48 18.15
CA ILE A 31 -9.40 -27.97 17.71
C ILE A 31 -9.26 -26.49 18.04
N ILE A 32 -10.33 -25.71 17.82
CA ILE A 32 -10.35 -24.29 18.16
C ILE A 32 -10.20 -24.09 19.66
N GLU A 33 -10.97 -24.82 20.46
CA GLU A 33 -10.93 -24.75 21.93
C GLU A 33 -9.53 -25.05 22.47
N ALA A 34 -8.87 -26.10 21.96
CA ALA A 34 -7.51 -26.42 22.34
C ALA A 34 -6.53 -25.28 22.02
N GLY A 35 -6.69 -24.60 20.87
CA GLY A 35 -5.90 -23.42 20.54
C GLY A 35 -6.21 -22.21 21.42
N LEU A 36 -7.47 -21.97 21.76
CA LEU A 36 -7.90 -20.86 22.62
C LEU A 36 -7.42 -21.04 24.07
N SER A 37 -7.37 -22.28 24.57
CA SER A 37 -7.05 -22.59 25.97
C SER A 37 -5.66 -22.14 26.44
N ILE A 38 -4.73 -21.91 25.51
CA ILE A 38 -3.36 -21.47 25.81
C ILE A 38 -3.14 -19.97 25.56
N LEU A 39 -4.13 -19.27 24.99
CA LEU A 39 -4.05 -17.84 24.78
C LEU A 39 -4.35 -17.12 26.09
N THR A 40 -3.56 -16.11 26.41
CA THR A 40 -3.84 -15.22 27.54
C THR A 40 -5.03 -14.32 27.20
N GLN A 41 -5.68 -13.75 28.22
CA GLN A 41 -6.82 -12.83 28.04
C GLN A 41 -6.45 -11.54 27.29
N GLU A 42 -5.16 -11.26 27.09
CA GLU A 42 -4.68 -10.13 26.29
C GLU A 42 -4.86 -10.36 24.78
N TYR A 43 -4.96 -11.62 24.34
CA TYR A 43 -5.26 -11.95 22.96
C TYR A 43 -6.77 -11.89 22.70
N LYS A 44 -7.16 -11.11 21.69
CA LYS A 44 -8.49 -11.19 21.08
C LYS A 44 -8.36 -11.83 19.69
N PRO A 45 -8.29 -13.17 19.58
CA PRO A 45 -8.09 -13.83 18.30
C PRO A 45 -9.36 -13.77 17.45
N LEU A 46 -9.20 -14.06 16.15
CA LEU A 46 -10.31 -14.40 15.26
C LEU A 46 -10.45 -15.91 15.16
N ILE A 47 -11.62 -16.45 15.47
CA ILE A 47 -11.99 -17.85 15.21
C ILE A 47 -12.47 -17.97 13.77
N TYR A 48 -11.83 -18.85 12.99
CA TYR A 48 -12.25 -19.19 11.63
C TYR A 48 -12.58 -20.69 11.56
N ALA A 49 -13.84 -21.12 11.41
CA ALA A 49 -15.05 -20.30 11.27
C ALA A 49 -16.33 -21.07 11.68
N ALA A 50 -17.37 -20.31 12.02
CA ALA A 50 -18.74 -20.79 12.12
C ALA A 50 -19.32 -21.07 10.73
N THR A 51 -19.95 -22.23 10.57
CA THR A 51 -20.63 -22.73 9.38
C THR A 51 -22.01 -23.23 9.76
N LYS A 52 -22.83 -23.64 8.79
CA LYS A 52 -24.17 -24.18 9.06
C LYS A 52 -24.17 -25.36 10.04
N ASP A 53 -23.07 -26.12 10.10
CA ASP A 53 -22.97 -27.40 10.81
C ASP A 53 -22.40 -27.25 12.25
N ASN A 54 -21.76 -26.13 12.57
CA ASN A 54 -21.01 -25.96 13.84
C ASN A 54 -21.16 -24.57 14.49
N TRP A 55 -22.09 -23.74 14.01
CA TRP A 55 -22.17 -22.34 14.44
C TRP A 55 -22.48 -22.17 15.92
N ARG A 56 -23.19 -23.11 16.56
CA ARG A 56 -23.57 -23.03 17.98
C ARG A 56 -22.34 -23.15 18.87
N GLU A 57 -21.57 -24.21 18.64
CA GLU A 57 -20.36 -24.53 19.37
C GLU A 57 -19.30 -23.43 19.15
N MET A 58 -19.16 -22.96 17.91
CA MET A 58 -18.24 -21.84 17.61
C MET A 58 -18.68 -20.52 18.28
N ALA A 59 -19.98 -20.26 18.39
CA ALA A 59 -20.52 -19.08 19.07
C ALA A 59 -20.28 -19.14 20.59
N GLU A 60 -20.44 -20.32 21.20
CA GLU A 60 -20.12 -20.53 22.62
C GLU A 60 -18.62 -20.30 22.89
N LEU A 61 -17.75 -20.86 22.05
CA LEU A 61 -16.31 -20.61 22.15
C LEU A 61 -15.95 -19.13 22.00
N ALA A 62 -16.53 -18.44 21.01
CA ALA A 62 -16.32 -17.01 20.82
C ALA A 62 -16.71 -16.19 22.06
N LYS A 63 -17.83 -16.51 22.71
CA LYS A 63 -18.27 -15.85 23.95
C LYS A 63 -17.34 -16.17 25.12
N ASN A 64 -17.07 -17.45 25.35
CA ASN A 64 -16.31 -17.91 26.51
C ASN A 64 -14.88 -17.37 26.52
N PHE A 65 -14.27 -17.22 25.35
CA PHE A 65 -12.91 -16.74 25.18
C PHE A 65 -12.82 -15.27 24.71
N ASN A 66 -13.94 -14.54 24.66
CA ASN A 66 -14.01 -13.14 24.19
C ASN A 66 -13.30 -12.95 22.82
N ALA A 67 -13.52 -13.87 21.88
CA ALA A 67 -12.90 -13.89 20.57
C ALA A 67 -13.84 -13.35 19.48
N ALA A 68 -13.26 -12.77 18.42
CA ALA A 68 -14.03 -12.47 17.22
C ALA A 68 -14.36 -13.76 16.45
N LEU A 69 -15.46 -13.77 15.69
CA LEU A 69 -15.93 -14.96 14.99
C LEU A 69 -16.14 -14.68 13.50
N ALA A 70 -15.42 -15.41 12.65
CA ALA A 70 -15.71 -15.47 11.22
C ALA A 70 -16.89 -16.41 10.96
N VAL A 71 -17.81 -16.01 10.08
CA VAL A 71 -18.89 -16.84 9.56
C VAL A 71 -18.58 -17.17 8.11
N SER A 72 -18.51 -18.47 7.78
CA SER A 72 -18.30 -18.93 6.41
C SER A 72 -19.59 -19.44 5.79
N GLY A 73 -20.01 -18.80 4.70
CA GLY A 73 -21.15 -19.21 3.88
C GLY A 73 -20.83 -20.32 2.90
N GLN A 74 -19.54 -20.64 2.70
CA GLN A 74 -19.07 -21.66 1.75
C GLN A 74 -19.68 -21.51 0.34
N GLY A 75 -19.82 -20.28 -0.14
CA GLY A 75 -20.44 -19.95 -1.44
C GLY A 75 -21.96 -19.68 -1.38
N ASN A 76 -22.60 -19.80 -0.21
CA ASN A 76 -24.02 -19.52 -0.02
C ASN A 76 -24.23 -18.28 0.88
N ILE A 77 -24.66 -17.19 0.25
CA ILE A 77 -24.90 -15.90 0.92
C ILE A 77 -26.11 -15.95 1.85
N ASP A 78 -27.16 -16.72 1.52
CA ASP A 78 -28.35 -16.81 2.35
C ASP A 78 -28.04 -17.51 3.68
N THR A 79 -27.27 -18.60 3.62
CA THR A 79 -26.75 -19.30 4.80
C THR A 79 -25.86 -18.39 5.64
N LEU A 80 -24.93 -17.66 5.00
CA LEU A 80 -24.05 -16.70 5.67
C LEU A 80 -24.86 -15.68 6.48
N VAL A 81 -25.81 -15.02 5.82
CA VAL A 81 -26.65 -13.98 6.44
C VAL A 81 -27.55 -14.54 7.54
N SER A 82 -28.09 -15.75 7.35
CA SER A 82 -28.92 -16.42 8.36
C SER A 82 -28.14 -16.71 9.65
N ILE A 83 -26.90 -17.19 9.54
CA ILE A 83 -26.03 -17.41 10.69
C ILE A 83 -25.70 -16.08 11.37
N VAL A 84 -25.30 -15.05 10.60
CA VAL A 84 -24.98 -13.71 11.14
C VAL A 84 -26.17 -13.13 11.91
N LYS A 85 -27.38 -13.24 11.37
CA LYS A 85 -28.61 -12.82 12.06
C LYS A 85 -28.75 -13.53 13.40
N THR A 86 -28.63 -14.85 13.42
CA THR A 86 -28.75 -15.66 14.64
C THR A 86 -27.69 -15.27 15.68
N LEU A 87 -26.43 -15.12 15.26
CA LEU A 87 -25.33 -14.73 16.15
C LEU A 87 -25.54 -13.33 16.76
N THR A 88 -26.03 -12.39 15.96
CA THR A 88 -26.13 -10.98 16.36
C THR A 88 -27.41 -10.67 17.14
N GLU A 89 -28.56 -11.20 16.71
CA GLU A 89 -29.86 -10.91 17.34
C GLU A 89 -30.14 -11.82 18.53
N ASP A 90 -29.93 -13.13 18.37
CA ASP A 90 -30.33 -14.10 19.39
C ASP A 90 -29.23 -14.30 20.44
N LEU A 91 -27.97 -14.18 20.02
CA LEU A 91 -26.81 -14.41 20.89
C LEU A 91 -26.05 -13.15 21.28
N GLY A 92 -26.30 -11.99 20.64
CA GLY A 92 -25.62 -10.73 20.95
C GLY A 92 -24.13 -10.69 20.60
N ILE A 93 -23.65 -11.58 19.72
CA ILE A 93 -22.26 -11.60 19.25
C ILE A 93 -22.14 -10.62 18.09
N VAL A 94 -21.43 -9.51 18.31
CA VAL A 94 -21.27 -8.43 17.31
C VAL A 94 -19.87 -8.34 16.70
N ASP A 95 -18.87 -9.01 17.29
CA ASP A 95 -17.52 -9.12 16.74
C ASP A 95 -17.47 -10.19 15.64
N VAL A 96 -18.15 -9.92 14.53
CA VAL A 96 -18.34 -10.85 13.43
C VAL A 96 -17.61 -10.38 12.17
N ALA A 97 -17.10 -11.32 11.38
CA ALA A 97 -16.59 -11.09 10.04
C ALA A 97 -17.14 -12.14 9.06
N LEU A 98 -17.28 -11.78 7.78
CA LEU A 98 -18.02 -12.57 6.80
C LEU A 98 -17.10 -13.16 5.75
N ASP A 99 -17.09 -14.49 5.63
CA ASP A 99 -16.50 -15.20 4.51
C ASP A 99 -17.61 -15.70 3.57
N PRO A 100 -17.84 -15.05 2.42
CA PRO A 100 -18.81 -15.52 1.42
C PRO A 100 -18.36 -16.80 0.73
N GLY A 101 -17.07 -17.14 0.84
CA GLY A 101 -16.43 -18.26 0.17
C GLY A 101 -15.54 -17.82 -0.99
N CYS A 102 -14.35 -18.42 -1.05
CA CYS A 102 -13.49 -18.37 -2.22
C CYS A 102 -13.81 -19.52 -3.20
N PRO A 103 -13.50 -19.35 -4.50
CA PRO A 103 -13.75 -20.37 -5.50
C PRO A 103 -13.01 -21.68 -5.18
N LYS A 104 -13.46 -22.76 -5.83
CA LYS A 104 -12.74 -24.06 -5.91
C LYS A 104 -12.03 -24.29 -7.25
N ASP A 105 -12.31 -23.43 -8.23
CA ASP A 105 -11.71 -23.40 -9.56
C ASP A 105 -12.05 -22.05 -10.22
N VAL A 106 -11.52 -21.83 -11.43
CA VAL A 106 -11.68 -20.57 -12.19
C VAL A 106 -13.14 -20.20 -12.44
N SER A 107 -14.05 -21.18 -12.57
CA SER A 107 -15.48 -20.93 -12.82
C SER A 107 -16.18 -20.26 -11.63
N GLY A 108 -15.64 -20.44 -10.42
CA GLY A 108 -16.15 -19.82 -9.21
C GLY A 108 -15.82 -18.33 -9.05
N LEU A 109 -14.90 -17.78 -9.86
CA LEU A 109 -14.44 -16.38 -9.72
C LEU A 109 -15.60 -15.38 -9.85
N PHE A 110 -16.50 -15.60 -10.81
CA PHE A 110 -17.67 -14.73 -11.01
C PHE A 110 -18.54 -14.67 -9.77
N HIS A 111 -18.81 -15.83 -9.17
CA HIS A 111 -19.64 -15.95 -7.96
C HIS A 111 -18.99 -15.25 -6.76
N MET A 112 -17.69 -15.43 -6.57
CA MET A 112 -16.92 -14.75 -5.52
C MET A 112 -17.01 -13.22 -5.69
N ILE A 113 -16.65 -12.69 -6.87
CA ILE A 113 -16.68 -11.23 -7.12
C ILE A 113 -18.09 -10.67 -6.89
N LYS A 114 -19.11 -11.39 -7.38
CA LYS A 114 -20.52 -11.01 -7.18
C LYS A 114 -20.89 -10.99 -5.70
N ALA A 115 -20.52 -12.00 -4.93
CA ALA A 115 -20.85 -12.10 -3.51
C ALA A 115 -20.24 -10.95 -2.68
N PHE A 116 -18.94 -10.69 -2.84
CA PHE A 116 -18.26 -9.58 -2.15
C PHE A 116 -18.86 -8.22 -2.54
N THR A 117 -19.16 -8.03 -3.83
CA THR A 117 -19.78 -6.80 -4.32
C THR A 117 -21.19 -6.61 -3.76
N GLN A 118 -22.01 -7.67 -3.76
CA GLN A 118 -23.38 -7.60 -3.25
C GLN A 118 -23.41 -7.31 -1.75
N LEU A 119 -22.57 -7.98 -0.95
CA LEU A 119 -22.51 -7.74 0.50
C LEU A 119 -22.08 -6.30 0.81
N ARG A 120 -21.04 -5.80 0.13
CA ARG A 120 -20.60 -4.41 0.28
C ARG A 120 -21.67 -3.42 -0.12
N TYR A 121 -22.32 -3.64 -1.27
CA TYR A 121 -23.41 -2.78 -1.76
C TYR A 121 -24.60 -2.77 -0.80
N LYS A 122 -25.06 -3.95 -0.36
CA LYS A 122 -26.17 -4.08 0.59
C LYS A 122 -25.88 -3.37 1.91
N ALA A 123 -24.65 -3.48 2.42
CA ALA A 123 -24.24 -2.79 3.64
C ALA A 123 -24.29 -1.26 3.50
N ILE A 124 -23.68 -0.72 2.44
CA ILE A 124 -23.49 0.73 2.29
C ILE A 124 -24.75 1.41 1.72
N ASN A 125 -25.30 0.88 0.64
CA ASN A 125 -26.35 1.56 -0.12
C ASN A 125 -27.75 1.26 0.42
N GLU A 126 -27.96 0.09 1.04
CA GLU A 126 -29.28 -0.32 1.55
C GLU A 126 -29.32 -0.39 3.09
N GLY A 127 -28.19 -0.16 3.78
CA GLY A 127 -28.12 -0.25 5.24
C GLY A 127 -28.43 -1.65 5.79
N TYR A 128 -28.17 -2.70 4.99
CA TYR A 128 -28.49 -4.06 5.39
C TYR A 128 -27.56 -4.53 6.51
N LYS A 129 -28.06 -4.52 7.75
CA LYS A 129 -27.25 -4.74 8.95
C LYS A 129 -26.51 -6.08 8.98
N TYR A 130 -27.07 -7.15 8.39
CA TYR A 130 -26.43 -8.47 8.41
C TYR A 130 -25.27 -8.62 7.41
N SER A 131 -25.08 -7.66 6.50
CA SER A 131 -23.89 -7.59 5.64
C SER A 131 -22.93 -6.48 6.06
N SER A 132 -23.22 -5.76 7.15
CA SER A 132 -22.47 -4.58 7.60
C SER A 132 -21.27 -4.93 8.49
N TYR A 133 -20.54 -5.98 8.10
CA TYR A 133 -19.37 -6.51 8.80
C TYR A 133 -18.19 -6.65 7.84
N PRO A 134 -16.94 -6.67 8.34
CA PRO A 134 -15.77 -6.88 7.51
C PRO A 134 -15.84 -8.18 6.70
N LEU A 135 -15.38 -8.15 5.46
CA LEU A 135 -15.34 -9.29 4.55
C LEU A 135 -13.97 -9.98 4.60
N ILE A 136 -13.97 -11.29 4.74
CA ILE A 136 -12.79 -12.15 4.74
C ILE A 136 -12.71 -12.88 3.41
N GLY A 137 -11.55 -12.78 2.76
CA GLY A 137 -11.14 -13.61 1.63
C GLY A 137 -10.27 -14.77 2.07
N THR A 138 -10.47 -15.95 1.51
CA THR A 138 -9.64 -17.14 1.76
C THR A 138 -8.96 -17.69 0.49
N PRO A 139 -8.09 -16.93 -0.20
CA PRO A 139 -7.27 -17.45 -1.32
C PRO A 139 -6.49 -18.73 -0.98
N ILE A 140 -6.18 -18.94 0.31
CA ILE A 140 -5.63 -20.20 0.83
C ILE A 140 -6.41 -21.45 0.36
N SER A 141 -7.68 -21.33 -0.01
CA SER A 141 -8.49 -22.44 -0.54
C SER A 141 -7.89 -23.08 -1.81
N VAL A 142 -7.10 -22.34 -2.61
CA VAL A 142 -6.40 -22.86 -3.80
C VAL A 142 -5.51 -24.05 -3.45
N TRP A 143 -4.96 -24.08 -2.24
CA TRP A 143 -4.07 -25.16 -1.81
C TRP A 143 -4.80 -26.50 -1.63
N SER A 144 -6.13 -26.45 -1.46
CA SER A 144 -6.99 -27.64 -1.44
C SER A 144 -7.32 -28.20 -2.83
N TYR A 145 -6.95 -27.50 -3.91
CA TYR A 145 -7.27 -27.95 -5.26
C TYR A 145 -6.41 -29.17 -5.63
N PRO A 146 -7.01 -30.21 -6.22
CA PRO A 146 -6.28 -31.32 -6.77
C PRO A 146 -5.50 -30.88 -8.02
N GLU A 147 -4.35 -31.52 -8.27
CA GLU A 147 -3.69 -31.52 -9.59
C GLU A 147 -3.23 -30.16 -10.15
N GLN A 148 -2.59 -29.33 -9.32
CA GLN A 148 -1.83 -28.17 -9.79
C GLN A 148 -0.39 -28.26 -9.30
N ASP A 149 0.56 -27.87 -10.16
CA ASP A 149 1.94 -27.65 -9.72
C ASP A 149 1.99 -26.52 -8.67
N LEU A 150 3.04 -26.54 -7.84
CA LEU A 150 3.17 -25.58 -6.73
C LEU A 150 3.18 -24.13 -7.22
N THR A 151 3.83 -23.85 -8.36
CA THR A 151 3.91 -22.51 -8.92
C THR A 151 2.54 -21.98 -9.33
N GLN A 152 1.71 -22.82 -9.95
CA GLN A 152 0.33 -22.49 -10.31
C GLN A 152 -0.53 -22.22 -9.08
N LYS A 153 -0.37 -22.99 -7.99
CA LYS A 153 -1.09 -22.73 -6.75
C LYS A 153 -0.75 -21.36 -6.18
N VAL A 154 0.54 -21.03 -6.13
CA VAL A 154 0.98 -19.70 -5.68
C VAL A 154 0.42 -18.61 -6.59
N TRP A 155 0.49 -18.77 -7.92
CA TRP A 155 -0.06 -17.80 -8.86
C TRP A 155 -1.57 -17.59 -8.68
N TRP A 156 -2.35 -18.66 -8.60
CA TRP A 156 -3.79 -18.55 -8.41
C TRP A 156 -4.13 -17.93 -7.06
N GLU A 157 -3.40 -18.26 -6.00
CA GLU A 157 -3.55 -17.62 -4.70
C GLU A 157 -3.28 -16.12 -4.79
N THR A 158 -2.17 -15.69 -5.43
CA THR A 158 -1.84 -14.28 -5.64
C THR A 158 -2.91 -13.57 -6.47
N ILE A 159 -3.39 -14.17 -7.56
CA ILE A 159 -4.40 -13.60 -8.44
C ILE A 159 -5.71 -13.38 -7.68
N ILE A 160 -6.18 -14.39 -6.94
CA ILE A 160 -7.41 -14.30 -6.15
C ILE A 160 -7.25 -13.25 -5.04
N ALA A 161 -6.10 -13.21 -4.36
CA ALA A 161 -5.81 -12.20 -3.36
C ALA A 161 -5.87 -10.78 -3.96
N ALA A 162 -5.25 -10.54 -5.13
CA ALA A 162 -5.29 -9.24 -5.80
C ALA A 162 -6.72 -8.82 -6.19
N ILE A 163 -7.53 -9.76 -6.69
CA ILE A 163 -8.95 -9.53 -6.99
C ILE A 163 -9.69 -9.13 -5.71
N LEU A 164 -9.48 -9.84 -4.61
CA LEU A 164 -10.18 -9.60 -3.35
C LEU A 164 -9.76 -8.30 -2.65
N ILE A 165 -8.47 -7.92 -2.72
CA ILE A 165 -7.99 -6.59 -2.31
C ILE A 165 -8.78 -5.51 -3.07
N THR A 166 -8.99 -5.71 -4.38
CA THR A 166 -9.75 -4.79 -5.23
C THR A 166 -11.25 -4.83 -4.94
N ARG A 167 -11.77 -5.99 -4.57
CA ARG A 167 -13.20 -6.27 -4.38
C ARG A 167 -13.53 -6.46 -2.91
N TYR A 168 -13.24 -5.42 -2.14
CA TYR A 168 -13.85 -5.15 -0.84
C TYR A 168 -13.52 -6.13 0.29
N ALA A 169 -12.58 -7.07 0.11
CA ALA A 169 -12.10 -7.89 1.21
C ALA A 169 -11.30 -7.01 2.18
N ASP A 170 -11.65 -7.06 3.46
CA ASP A 170 -11.00 -6.33 4.54
C ASP A 170 -9.88 -7.16 5.19
N LEU A 171 -9.97 -8.49 5.09
CA LEU A 171 -8.97 -9.43 5.55
C LEU A 171 -8.77 -10.55 4.52
N ILE A 172 -7.53 -10.99 4.31
CA ILE A 172 -7.21 -12.07 3.38
C ILE A 172 -6.33 -13.11 4.08
N ILE A 173 -6.72 -14.37 4.02
CA ILE A 173 -5.97 -15.51 4.56
C ILE A 173 -5.22 -16.21 3.42
N MET A 174 -3.89 -16.26 3.54
CA MET A 174 -2.98 -16.85 2.55
C MET A 174 -2.10 -17.95 3.16
N HIS A 175 -1.60 -18.83 2.31
CA HIS A 175 -0.59 -19.84 2.61
C HIS A 175 0.80 -19.44 2.10
N SER A 176 0.90 -18.87 0.90
CA SER A 176 2.19 -18.43 0.35
C SER A 176 2.92 -17.44 1.23
N THR A 177 4.22 -17.65 1.37
CA THR A 177 5.14 -16.79 2.16
C THR A 177 6.28 -16.22 1.32
N GLU A 178 6.31 -16.55 0.03
CA GLU A 178 7.36 -16.14 -0.88
C GLU A 178 7.29 -14.66 -1.21
N GLY A 179 8.43 -13.97 -1.16
CA GLY A 179 8.49 -12.52 -1.40
C GLY A 179 7.95 -12.10 -2.77
N TRP A 180 8.14 -12.92 -3.81
CA TRP A 180 7.65 -12.62 -5.16
C TRP A 180 6.11 -12.75 -5.29
N SER A 181 5.46 -13.52 -4.41
CA SER A 181 4.00 -13.62 -4.33
C SER A 181 3.41 -12.49 -3.49
N LEU A 182 4.06 -12.17 -2.36
CA LEU A 182 3.56 -11.16 -1.41
C LEU A 182 3.83 -9.71 -1.86
N LEU A 183 4.98 -9.42 -2.47
CA LEU A 183 5.38 -8.06 -2.85
C LEU A 183 4.38 -7.38 -3.81
N PRO A 184 3.88 -8.04 -4.88
CA PRO A 184 2.85 -7.46 -5.73
C PRO A 184 1.56 -7.10 -4.98
N LEU A 185 1.13 -7.93 -4.02
CA LEU A 185 -0.07 -7.69 -3.21
C LEU A 185 0.11 -6.50 -2.28
N VAL A 186 1.27 -6.39 -1.65
CA VAL A 186 1.61 -5.25 -0.79
C VAL A 186 1.60 -3.96 -1.61
N ILE A 187 2.25 -3.95 -2.78
CA ILE A 187 2.27 -2.79 -3.68
C ILE A 187 0.83 -2.45 -4.10
N TRP A 188 0.05 -3.44 -4.56
CA TRP A 188 -1.32 -3.22 -5.00
C TRP A 188 -2.20 -2.64 -3.90
N ARG A 189 -2.11 -3.16 -2.67
CA ARG A 189 -2.82 -2.62 -1.50
C ARG A 189 -2.43 -1.17 -1.23
N PHE A 190 -1.14 -0.83 -1.26
CA PHE A 190 -0.69 0.55 -1.05
C PHE A 190 -1.26 1.48 -2.12
N GLN A 191 -1.25 1.08 -3.40
CA GLN A 191 -1.79 1.90 -4.48
C GLN A 191 -3.30 2.10 -4.36
N LEU A 192 -4.04 1.02 -4.10
CA LEU A 192 -5.50 1.07 -4.05
C LEU A 192 -6.05 1.86 -2.85
N TYR A 193 -5.41 1.75 -1.69
CA TYR A 193 -5.87 2.39 -0.43
C TYR A 193 -5.22 3.75 -0.17
N THR A 194 -4.44 4.30 -1.11
CA THR A 194 -3.94 5.68 -1.01
C THR A 194 -5.11 6.67 -1.18
N ASP A 195 -5.21 7.69 -0.31
CA ASP A 195 -6.26 8.72 -0.43
C ASP A 195 -6.12 9.44 -1.77
N PRO A 196 -7.08 9.30 -2.70
CA PRO A 196 -6.96 9.88 -4.03
C PRO A 196 -7.00 11.42 -4.01
N ARG A 197 -7.40 12.03 -2.90
CA ARG A 197 -7.47 13.49 -2.72
C ARG A 197 -6.18 14.07 -2.16
N LYS A 198 -5.33 13.25 -1.54
CA LYS A 198 -4.07 13.66 -0.93
C LYS A 198 -2.93 12.95 -1.64
N PRO A 199 -2.32 13.59 -2.65
CA PRO A 199 -1.15 13.02 -3.30
C PRO A 199 -0.06 12.73 -2.26
N VAL A 200 0.59 11.58 -2.39
CA VAL A 200 1.72 11.24 -1.52
C VAL A 200 2.84 12.23 -1.82
N ALA A 201 3.22 13.02 -0.82
CA ALA A 201 4.23 14.05 -0.93
C ALA A 201 5.43 13.76 -0.03
N VAL A 202 6.61 14.19 -0.47
CA VAL A 202 7.83 14.21 0.32
C VAL A 202 7.96 15.57 1.01
N GLU A 203 8.64 15.63 2.15
CA GLU A 203 8.88 16.93 2.80
C GLU A 203 9.69 17.86 1.87
N PRO A 204 9.19 19.10 1.63
CA PRO A 204 9.93 20.12 0.88
C PRO A 204 11.26 20.43 1.56
N GLY A 205 12.28 20.73 0.74
CA GLY A 205 13.61 21.03 1.26
C GLY A 205 14.70 20.76 0.25
N ILE A 206 15.94 21.02 0.67
CA ILE A 206 17.13 20.77 -0.13
C ILE A 206 17.71 19.41 0.28
N ARG A 207 17.98 18.55 -0.70
CA ARG A 207 18.58 17.23 -0.51
C ARG A 207 19.94 17.17 -1.20
N ALA A 208 20.90 16.55 -0.54
CA ALA A 208 22.18 16.19 -1.16
C ALA A 208 22.04 14.80 -1.79
N ILE A 209 22.37 14.69 -3.08
CA ILE A 209 22.47 13.41 -3.78
C ILE A 209 23.96 13.13 -3.99
N GLY A 210 24.44 12.02 -3.41
CA GLY A 210 25.88 11.74 -3.33
C GLY A 210 26.59 12.68 -2.36
N ASN A 211 27.75 13.19 -2.75
CA ASN A 211 28.56 14.14 -1.98
C ASN A 211 28.76 15.44 -2.77
N PRO A 212 27.72 16.28 -2.90
CA PRO A 212 27.81 17.52 -3.65
C PRO A 212 28.75 18.53 -2.99
N ASP A 213 29.50 19.23 -3.83
CA ASP A 213 30.38 20.33 -3.47
C ASP A 213 29.81 21.68 -3.92
N GLU A 214 30.62 22.73 -3.82
CA GLU A 214 30.28 24.11 -4.18
C GLU A 214 30.08 24.36 -5.69
N ASN A 215 30.49 23.42 -6.57
CA ASN A 215 30.36 23.52 -8.02
C ASN A 215 29.33 22.52 -8.59
N SER A 216 28.67 21.76 -7.71
CA SER A 216 27.74 20.71 -8.07
C SER A 216 26.41 21.28 -8.57
N PRO A 217 25.79 20.66 -9.60
CA PRO A 217 24.53 21.15 -10.17
C PRO A 217 23.40 21.18 -9.15
N VAL A 218 22.51 22.18 -9.32
CA VAL A 218 21.34 22.39 -8.45
C VAL A 218 20.08 22.14 -9.28
N PHE A 219 19.45 20.99 -9.06
CA PHE A 219 18.20 20.62 -9.69
C PHE A 219 17.00 21.09 -8.86
N VAL A 220 15.89 21.36 -9.54
CA VAL A 220 14.60 21.69 -8.90
C VAL A 220 13.56 20.65 -9.29
N THR A 221 12.76 20.19 -8.34
CA THR A 221 11.63 19.28 -8.59
C THR A 221 10.45 19.55 -7.66
N SER A 222 9.28 18.99 -7.98
CA SER A 222 8.09 19.02 -7.13
C SER A 222 8.18 18.03 -5.97
N ASN A 223 7.45 18.27 -4.89
CA ASN A 223 7.38 17.34 -3.75
C ASN A 223 6.46 16.13 -3.94
N TYR A 224 5.91 15.89 -5.13
CA TYR A 224 5.20 14.63 -5.40
C TYR A 224 6.14 13.44 -5.25
N ALA A 225 5.79 12.47 -4.40
CA ALA A 225 6.71 11.42 -3.96
C ALA A 225 7.25 10.58 -5.12
N LEU A 226 6.42 10.27 -6.12
CA LEU A 226 6.85 9.51 -7.28
C LEU A 226 7.83 10.33 -8.14
N THR A 227 7.52 11.59 -8.41
CA THR A 227 8.43 12.48 -9.16
C THR A 227 9.76 12.66 -8.44
N TYR A 228 9.75 12.93 -7.13
CA TYR A 228 10.95 13.04 -6.31
C TYR A 228 11.79 11.75 -6.41
N SER A 229 11.17 10.59 -6.20
CA SER A 229 11.87 9.30 -6.17
C SER A 229 12.51 8.98 -7.50
N ILE A 230 11.81 9.23 -8.61
CA ILE A 230 12.34 9.02 -9.96
C ILE A 230 13.54 9.95 -10.22
N VAL A 231 13.39 11.25 -10.01
CA VAL A 231 14.46 12.24 -10.25
C VAL A 231 15.68 11.97 -9.37
N SER A 232 15.48 11.73 -8.06
CA SER A 232 16.55 11.42 -7.12
C SER A 232 17.31 10.16 -7.53
N ASN A 233 16.60 9.10 -7.94
CA ASN A 233 17.22 7.85 -8.36
C ASN A 233 17.98 8.01 -9.67
N ASP A 234 17.47 8.77 -10.63
CA ASP A 234 18.15 8.97 -11.92
C ASP A 234 19.42 9.83 -11.77
N ILE A 235 19.39 10.86 -10.91
CA ILE A 235 20.59 11.61 -10.52
C ILE A 235 21.61 10.65 -9.87
N GLN A 236 21.19 9.83 -8.91
CA GLN A 236 22.10 8.89 -8.25
C GLN A 236 22.71 7.86 -9.23
N LYS A 237 21.88 7.28 -10.11
CA LYS A 237 22.32 6.31 -11.14
C LYS A 237 23.26 6.92 -12.16
N SER A 238 23.14 8.22 -12.42
CA SER A 238 24.04 8.93 -13.33
C SER A 238 25.46 9.13 -12.77
N GLY A 239 25.69 8.83 -11.48
CA GLY A 239 26.97 9.03 -10.81
C GLY A 239 27.32 10.50 -10.57
N ILE A 240 26.34 11.40 -10.64
CA ILE A 240 26.50 12.84 -10.47
C ILE A 240 26.21 13.20 -9.02
N ASN A 241 27.14 13.94 -8.38
CA ASN A 241 26.87 14.58 -7.11
C ASN A 241 26.10 15.88 -7.37
N ALA A 242 24.95 16.05 -6.72
CA ALA A 242 24.07 17.19 -6.99
C ALA A 242 23.27 17.61 -5.77
N TRP A 243 22.80 18.86 -5.81
CA TRP A 243 21.77 19.35 -4.92
C TRP A 243 20.40 19.22 -5.59
N LEU A 244 19.41 18.75 -4.85
CA LEU A 244 18.02 18.65 -5.31
C LEU A 244 17.12 19.49 -4.41
N ILE A 245 16.61 20.59 -4.95
CA ILE A 245 15.61 21.45 -4.31
C ILE A 245 14.23 20.86 -4.60
N VAL A 246 13.56 20.41 -3.54
CA VAL A 246 12.21 19.87 -3.58
C VAL A 246 11.26 20.97 -3.12
N ILE A 247 10.51 21.56 -4.04
CA ILE A 247 9.54 22.60 -3.71
C ILE A 247 8.19 22.01 -3.33
N ASP A 248 7.48 22.69 -2.43
CA ASP A 248 6.13 22.28 -2.05
C ASP A 248 5.14 22.59 -3.18
N THR A 249 4.65 21.56 -3.87
CA THR A 249 3.58 21.68 -4.88
C THR A 249 2.29 21.04 -4.40
N GLU A 250 2.13 20.83 -3.09
CA GLU A 250 1.04 20.06 -2.48
C GLU A 250 0.95 18.63 -3.04
N GLY A 251 2.12 18.04 -3.33
CA GLY A 251 2.23 16.69 -3.85
C GLY A 251 1.81 16.54 -5.32
N LEU A 252 1.70 17.62 -6.09
CA LEU A 252 1.42 17.57 -7.53
C LEU A 252 2.69 17.36 -8.36
N ALA A 253 2.58 16.56 -9.42
CA ALA A 253 3.64 16.38 -10.41
C ALA A 253 4.01 17.71 -11.10
N VAL A 254 5.17 17.78 -11.76
CA VAL A 254 5.72 19.03 -12.32
C VAL A 254 4.78 19.71 -13.33
N ASP A 255 4.28 18.99 -14.33
CA ASP A 255 3.37 19.54 -15.34
C ASP A 255 2.05 20.03 -14.75
N VAL A 256 1.47 19.24 -13.84
CA VAL A 256 0.23 19.60 -13.14
C VAL A 256 0.44 20.81 -12.23
N SER A 257 1.55 20.86 -11.50
CA SER A 257 1.87 21.96 -10.59
C SER A 257 2.20 23.26 -11.31
N VAL A 258 2.79 23.21 -12.50
CA VAL A 258 2.95 24.38 -13.39
C VAL A 258 1.58 24.90 -13.83
N ALA A 259 0.70 24.00 -14.31
CA ALA A 259 -0.65 24.39 -14.72
C ALA A 259 -1.48 24.96 -13.55
N ALA A 260 -1.30 24.40 -12.35
CA ALA A 260 -1.96 24.86 -11.12
C ALA A 260 -1.30 26.09 -10.47
N LYS A 261 -0.25 26.66 -11.08
CA LYS A 261 0.53 27.79 -10.54
C LYS A 261 1.09 27.54 -9.13
N LYS A 262 1.47 26.29 -8.84
CA LYS A 262 2.08 25.88 -7.57
C LYS A 262 3.59 25.65 -7.68
N PHE A 263 4.10 25.43 -8.89
CA PHE A 263 5.53 25.41 -9.18
C PHE A 263 5.96 26.85 -9.50
N VAL A 264 6.40 27.60 -8.48
CA VAL A 264 6.66 29.04 -8.60
C VAL A 264 8.00 29.42 -7.97
N GLY A 265 8.63 30.49 -8.48
CA GLY A 265 9.97 30.93 -8.09
C GLY A 265 10.09 31.33 -6.62
N GLU A 266 9.03 31.88 -6.03
CA GLU A 266 9.01 32.35 -4.64
C GLU A 266 9.32 31.23 -3.66
N LYS A 267 8.77 30.02 -3.91
CA LYS A 267 9.02 28.84 -3.07
C LYS A 267 10.47 28.37 -3.14
N ILE A 268 11.11 28.53 -4.29
CA ILE A 268 12.53 28.20 -4.46
C ILE A 268 13.38 29.21 -3.69
N VAL A 269 13.09 30.50 -3.83
CA VAL A 269 13.78 31.58 -3.13
C VAL A 269 13.66 31.44 -1.61
N GLU A 270 12.46 31.09 -1.13
CA GLU A 270 12.22 30.81 0.29
C GLU A 270 13.12 29.67 0.79
N LEU A 271 13.20 28.57 0.05
CA LEU A 271 14.07 27.44 0.41
C LEU A 271 15.55 27.81 0.36
N ILE A 272 16.00 28.56 -0.64
CA ILE A 272 17.39 29.03 -0.76
C ILE A 272 17.75 29.90 0.45
N LYS A 273 16.92 30.88 0.79
CA LYS A 273 17.14 31.79 1.92
C LYS A 273 17.10 31.06 3.26
N LYS A 274 16.07 30.22 3.50
CA LYS A 274 15.88 29.49 4.75
C LYS A 274 17.06 28.56 5.09
N ASN A 275 17.77 28.07 4.08
CA ASN A 275 18.86 27.12 4.23
C ASN A 275 20.26 27.75 4.06
N ASN A 276 20.36 29.08 3.94
CA ASN A 276 21.58 29.80 3.56
C ASN A 276 22.29 29.14 2.36
N PHE A 277 21.51 28.72 1.37
CA PHE A 277 22.03 27.85 0.30
C PHE A 277 23.01 28.59 -0.62
N GLU A 278 22.94 29.92 -0.69
CA GLU A 278 23.92 30.74 -1.41
C GLU A 278 25.34 30.61 -0.86
N GLU A 279 25.53 30.17 0.39
CA GLU A 279 26.85 29.92 0.96
C GLU A 279 27.39 28.53 0.60
N LYS A 280 26.53 27.63 0.10
CA LYS A 280 26.88 26.24 -0.22
C LYS A 280 27.32 26.03 -1.65
N VAL A 281 27.00 26.95 -2.57
CA VAL A 281 27.36 26.86 -3.98
C VAL A 281 27.95 28.16 -4.49
N LYS A 282 28.96 28.09 -5.36
CA LYS A 282 29.67 29.24 -5.93
C LYS A 282 29.00 29.85 -7.16
N HIS A 283 28.00 29.18 -7.72
CA HIS A 283 27.25 29.62 -8.89
C HIS A 283 25.79 29.92 -8.52
N LYS A 284 25.14 30.76 -9.32
CA LYS A 284 23.70 31.05 -9.21
C LYS A 284 22.95 30.50 -10.41
N ILE A 285 22.96 29.17 -10.56
CA ILE A 285 22.32 28.46 -11.66
C ILE A 285 21.38 27.38 -11.11
N LEU A 286 20.12 27.38 -11.56
CA LEU A 286 19.11 26.38 -11.26
C LEU A 286 18.78 25.56 -12.51
N ILE A 287 18.66 24.24 -12.37
CA ILE A 287 18.21 23.34 -13.43
C ILE A 287 16.77 22.93 -13.14
N ILE A 288 15.83 23.43 -13.93
CA ILE A 288 14.41 23.06 -13.82
C ILE A 288 14.05 21.94 -14.79
N PRO A 289 12.99 21.15 -14.54
CA PRO A 289 12.55 20.12 -15.48
C PRO A 289 12.06 20.76 -16.79
N GLY A 290 12.21 20.07 -17.92
CA GLY A 290 11.73 20.55 -19.23
C GLY A 290 10.22 20.84 -19.25
N LYS A 291 9.45 20.08 -18.46
CA LYS A 291 8.01 20.30 -18.23
C LYS A 291 7.68 21.64 -17.56
N ALA A 292 8.65 22.27 -16.91
CA ALA A 292 8.54 23.59 -16.28
C ALA A 292 9.20 24.70 -17.13
N SER A 293 9.58 24.45 -18.37
CA SER A 293 10.19 25.46 -19.26
C SER A 293 9.40 26.77 -19.37
N ARG A 294 8.07 26.72 -19.28
CA ARG A 294 7.20 27.91 -19.41
C ARG A 294 7.40 28.96 -18.32
N ILE A 295 7.91 28.56 -17.15
CA ILE A 295 8.08 29.47 -16.00
C ILE A 295 9.54 29.90 -15.82
N SER A 296 10.46 29.55 -16.74
CA SER A 296 11.89 29.83 -16.57
C SER A 296 12.19 31.32 -16.48
N GLY A 297 11.51 32.15 -17.29
CA GLY A 297 11.68 33.61 -17.27
C GLY A 297 11.27 34.22 -15.92
N ASP A 298 10.04 33.94 -15.49
CA ASP A 298 9.53 34.41 -14.19
C ASP A 298 10.42 33.95 -13.03
N LEU A 299 10.92 32.72 -13.09
CA LEU A 299 11.77 32.14 -12.07
C LEU A 299 13.16 32.78 -12.05
N GLU A 300 13.74 33.11 -13.20
CA GLU A 300 15.01 33.84 -13.30
C GLU A 300 14.89 35.26 -12.72
N GLU A 301 13.79 35.96 -13.03
CA GLU A 301 13.52 37.30 -12.51
C GLU A 301 13.33 37.30 -10.98
N ILE A 302 12.50 36.39 -10.46
CA ILE A 302 12.18 36.32 -9.02
C ILE A 302 13.38 35.83 -8.20
N SER A 303 14.10 34.82 -8.70
CA SER A 303 15.21 34.22 -7.94
C SER A 303 16.50 35.01 -8.04
N GLY A 304 16.73 35.72 -9.15
CA GLY A 304 18.04 36.28 -9.49
C GLY A 304 19.09 35.21 -9.80
N TRP A 305 18.66 33.94 -9.98
CA TRP A 305 19.51 32.83 -10.43
C TRP A 305 19.20 32.54 -11.89
N LYS A 306 20.23 32.23 -12.67
CA LYS A 306 20.11 31.78 -14.06
C LYS A 306 19.36 30.46 -14.13
N VAL A 307 18.41 30.33 -15.03
CA VAL A 307 17.57 29.13 -15.13
C VAL A 307 17.89 28.32 -16.38
N LEU A 308 18.44 27.13 -16.17
CA LEU A 308 18.61 26.13 -17.23
C LEU A 308 17.41 25.21 -17.29
N VAL A 309 16.85 25.08 -18.49
CA VAL A 309 15.80 24.11 -18.77
C VAL A 309 16.46 22.75 -19.04
N GLY A 310 16.25 21.81 -18.13
CA GLY A 310 16.66 20.42 -18.24
C GLY A 310 15.78 19.59 -19.19
N PRO A 311 15.99 18.27 -19.24
CA PRO A 311 15.23 17.38 -20.11
C PRO A 311 13.76 17.24 -19.70
N MET A 312 12.93 16.75 -20.63
CA MET A 312 11.52 16.44 -20.35
C MET A 312 11.35 15.23 -19.43
N ASP A 313 12.28 14.27 -19.51
CA ASP A 313 12.33 13.05 -18.71
C ASP A 313 13.64 12.99 -17.92
N SER A 314 13.60 12.55 -16.66
CA SER A 314 14.78 12.53 -15.78
C SER A 314 15.81 11.46 -16.17
N SER A 315 15.42 10.44 -16.94
CA SER A 315 16.35 9.44 -17.46
C SER A 315 17.44 10.04 -18.35
N GLU A 316 17.21 11.23 -18.92
CA GLU A 316 18.15 11.96 -19.77
C GLU A 316 19.10 12.89 -18.99
N ILE A 317 18.99 12.98 -17.66
CA ILE A 317 19.83 13.88 -16.83
C ILE A 317 21.32 13.63 -17.06
N ALA A 318 21.74 12.36 -17.17
CA ALA A 318 23.14 12.01 -17.40
C ALA A 318 23.69 12.62 -18.70
N ALA A 319 22.92 12.51 -19.79
CA ALA A 319 23.30 13.06 -21.08
C ALA A 319 23.27 14.60 -21.08
N PHE A 320 22.26 15.19 -20.43
CA PHE A 320 22.13 16.63 -20.27
C PHE A 320 23.34 17.24 -19.55
N ILE A 321 23.71 16.71 -18.39
CA ILE A 321 24.82 17.24 -17.58
C ILE A 321 26.16 17.12 -18.32
N LYS A 322 26.41 15.98 -18.98
CA LYS A 322 27.63 15.80 -19.79
C LYS A 322 27.79 16.87 -20.87
N LYS A 323 26.69 17.39 -21.40
CA LYS A 323 26.68 18.40 -22.47
C LYS A 323 26.65 19.83 -21.93
N MET A 324 25.88 20.08 -20.87
CA MET A 324 25.51 21.44 -20.44
C MET A 324 26.23 21.90 -19.16
N TRP A 325 26.88 21.00 -18.42
CA TRP A 325 27.53 21.31 -17.15
C TRP A 325 29.06 21.14 -17.24
N THR A 326 29.67 21.75 -18.25
CA THR A 326 31.14 21.86 -18.36
C THR A 326 31.61 23.23 -17.86
N PRO A 327 32.87 23.39 -17.45
CA PRO A 327 33.40 24.67 -16.98
C PRO A 327 33.19 25.81 -17.99
N GLU A 328 33.36 25.54 -19.28
CA GLU A 328 33.17 26.54 -20.34
C GLU A 328 31.70 26.96 -20.44
N LYS A 329 30.77 26.00 -20.37
CA LYS A 329 29.34 26.27 -20.47
C LYS A 329 28.82 27.01 -19.25
N ILE A 330 29.25 26.62 -18.06
CA ILE A 330 28.90 27.30 -16.80
C ILE A 330 29.34 28.76 -16.86
N ARG A 331 30.56 29.02 -17.34
CA ARG A 331 31.08 30.38 -17.50
C ARG A 331 30.25 31.20 -18.49
N GLU A 332 29.94 30.63 -19.65
CA GLU A 332 29.07 31.27 -20.66
C GLU A 332 27.70 31.66 -20.08
N ILE A 333 27.10 30.78 -19.27
CA ILE A 333 25.79 31.01 -18.64
C ILE A 333 25.86 32.09 -17.55
N MET A 334 26.98 32.15 -16.81
CA MET A 334 27.15 33.17 -15.76
C MET A 334 27.46 34.56 -16.32
N GLU A 335 28.03 34.64 -17.53
CA GLU A 335 28.36 35.89 -18.21
C GLU A 335 27.18 36.49 -19.01
N SER A 336 26.13 35.69 -19.30
CA SER A 336 24.91 36.09 -20.02
C SER A 336 23.80 36.60 -19.10
#